data_AF-A0A7C3XIC3-F1
#
_entry.id   AF-A0A7C3XIC3-F1
#
_cell.length_a   1.000
_cell.length_b   1.000
_cell.length_c   1.000
_cell.angle_alpha   90.00
_cell.angle_beta   90.00
_cell.angle_gamma   90.00
#
_symmetry.space_group_name_H-M   'P 1'
#
loop_
_entity.id
_entity.type
_entity.pdbx_description
1 polymer ?
#
loop_
_entity_poly.entity_id
_entity_poly.type
_entity_poly.pdbx_seq_one_letter_code
_entity_poly.pdbx_strand_id
1 'polypeptide(L)' 'EIMAIFQRLNDEGKTVVIVTHEHDIALHAKRIIRFRDGHLVGDEPVTTRLFAEEILAKMPPEEED' A
#
# COMPACT_ATOMS: atom_id res chain seq x y z
N GLU A 1 -5.32 -1.46 9.12
CA GLU A 1 -6.62 -2.01 8.68
C GLU A 1 -7.02 -1.59 7.26
N ILE A 2 -7.17 -0.29 6.95
CA ILE A 2 -7.68 0.19 5.65
C ILE A 2 -6.92 -0.34 4.42
N MET A 3 -5.60 -0.50 4.54
CA MET A 3 -4.77 -1.06 3.46
C MET A 3 -5.16 -2.50 3.11
N ALA A 4 -5.60 -3.31 4.08
CA ALA A 4 -6.08 -4.67 3.80
C ALA A 4 -7.34 -4.63 2.93
N ILE A 5 -8.26 -3.71 3.22
CA ILE A 5 -9.48 -3.51 2.42
C ILE A 5 -9.12 -3.11 0.98
N PHE A 6 -8.20 -2.16 0.80
CA PHE A 6 -7.78 -1.73 -0.53
C PHE A 6 -7.06 -2.83 -1.32
N GLN A 7 -6.22 -3.63 -0.66
CA GLN A 7 -5.57 -4.77 -1.30
C GLN A 7 -6.59 -5.81 -1.75
N ARG A 8 -7.55 -6.18 -0.88
CA ARG A 8 -8.63 -7.10 -1.22
C ARG A 8 -9.46 -6.61 -2.41
N LEU A 9 -9.90 -5.35 -2.40
CA LEU A 9 -10.65 -4.77 -3.52
C LEU A 9 -9.83 -4.79 -4.81
N ASN A 10 -8.52 -4.53 -4.73
CA ASN A 10 -7.65 -4.60 -5.89
C ASN A 10 -7.48 -6.03 -6.42
N ASP A 11 -7.44 -7.03 -5.53
CA ASP A 11 -7.34 -8.44 -5.90
C ASP A 11 -8.68 -8.99 -6.43
N GLU A 12 -9.82 -8.38 -6.07
CA GLU A 12 -11.15 -8.59 -6.68
C GLU A 12 -11.29 -7.91 -8.07
N GLY A 13 -10.24 -7.29 -8.59
CA GLY A 13 -10.21 -6.69 -9.92
C GLY A 13 -10.60 -5.21 -9.97
N LYS A 14 -10.77 -4.53 -8.83
CA LYS A 14 -10.98 -3.07 -8.80
C LYS A 14 -9.64 -2.35 -8.98
N THR A 15 -9.66 -1.22 -9.68
CA THR A 15 -8.48 -0.34 -9.74
C THR A 15 -8.50 0.61 -8.55
N VAL A 16 -7.42 0.62 -7.77
CA VAL A 16 -7.25 1.49 -6.60
C VAL A 16 -6.02 2.35 -6.81
N VAL A 17 -6.16 3.66 -6.65
CA VAL A 17 -5.06 4.63 -6.69
C VAL A 17 -4.96 5.28 -5.33
N ILE A 18 -3.77 5.23 -4.74
CA ILE A 18 -3.47 5.82 -3.43
C ILE A 18 -2.38 6.86 -3.63
N VAL A 19 -2.61 8.07 -3.16
CA VAL A 19 -1.60 9.13 -3.11
C VAL A 19 -1.10 9.21 -1.68
N THR A 20 0.20 9.00 -1.49
CA THR A 20 0.84 9.04 -0.17
C THR A 20 2.24 9.64 -0.30
N HIS A 21 2.71 10.24 0.80
CA HIS A 21 4.10 10.67 0.96
C HIS A 21 4.93 9.64 1.74
N GLU A 22 4.28 8.62 2.31
CA GLU A 22 4.88 7.59 3.13
C GLU A 22 5.27 6.37 2.28
N HIS A 23 6.53 5.95 2.35
CA HIS A 23 7.07 4.92 1.47
C HIS A 23 6.54 3.51 1.82
N ASP A 24 6.37 3.22 3.09
CA ASP A 24 5.78 1.98 3.61
C ASP A 24 4.36 1.75 3.10
N ILE A 25 3.52 2.80 3.07
CA ILE A 25 2.18 2.73 2.47
C ILE A 25 2.27 2.38 0.98
N ALA A 26 3.21 2.99 0.24
CA ALA A 26 3.40 2.73 -1.17
C ALA A 26 3.81 1.27 -1.46
N LEU A 27 4.55 0.62 -0.56
CA LEU A 27 4.96 -0.78 -0.68
C LEU A 27 3.80 -1.78 -0.61
N HIS A 28 2.60 -1.37 -0.19
CA HIS A 28 1.41 -2.22 -0.26
C HIS A 28 0.79 -2.29 -1.67
N ALA A 29 1.14 -1.37 -2.57
CA ALA A 29 0.64 -1.34 -3.94
C ALA A 29 1.36 -2.37 -4.84
N LYS A 30 0.79 -2.65 -6.02
CA LYS A 30 1.45 -3.47 -7.05
C LYS A 30 2.48 -2.67 -7.86
N ARG A 31 2.33 -1.35 -7.91
CA ARG A 31 3.13 -0.41 -8.71
C ARG A 31 3.28 0.90 -7.95
N ILE A 32 4.47 1.50 -8.01
CA ILE A 32 4.75 2.83 -7.47
C ILE A 32 5.02 3.77 -8.64
N ILE A 33 4.34 4.92 -8.60
CA ILE A 33 4.54 6.01 -9.55
C ILE A 33 5.04 7.21 -8.73
N ARG A 34 6.23 7.71 -9.05
CA ARG A 34 6.83 8.85 -8.36
C ARG A 34 6.72 10.11 -9.19
N PHE A 35 6.17 11.16 -8.58
CA PHE A 35 6.13 12.49 -9.15
C PHE A 35 7.06 13.42 -8.39
N ARG A 36 7.67 14.35 -9.12
CA ARG A 36 8.44 15.46 -8.57
C ARG A 36 8.21 16.69 -9.43
N ASP A 37 7.84 17.80 -8.80
CA ASP A 37 7.61 19.08 -9.48
C ASP A 37 6.65 18.96 -10.68
N GLY A 38 5.58 18.16 -10.55
CA GLY A 38 4.59 17.91 -11.60
C GLY A 38 5.03 16.92 -12.69
N HIS A 39 6.24 16.38 -12.62
CA HIS A 39 6.79 15.46 -13.61
C HIS A 39 6.86 14.04 -13.07
N LEU A 40 6.60 13.06 -13.95
CA LEU A 40 6.82 11.65 -13.67
C LEU A 40 8.33 11.36 -13.66
N VAL A 41 8.84 10.89 -12.51
CA VAL A 41 10.27 10.59 -12.32
C VAL A 41 10.55 9.12 -12.02
N GLY A 42 9.52 8.30 -11.87
CA GLY A 42 9.65 6.84 -11.71
C GLY A 42 8.32 6.13 -11.88
N ASP A 43 8.37 4.94 -12.46
CA ASP A 43 7.24 4.01 -12.63
C ASP A 43 7.81 2.60 -12.54
N GLU A 44 7.57 1.92 -11.43
CA GLU A 44 8.11 0.58 -11.23
C GLU A 44 7.15 -0.35 -10.48
N PRO A 45 7.18 -1.67 -10.78
CA PRO A 45 6.48 -2.66 -9.99
C PRO A 45 7.10 -2.79 -8.60
N VAL A 46 6.27 -3.07 -7.60
CA VAL A 46 6.77 -3.37 -6.25
C VAL A 46 7.14 -4.84 -6.18
N THR A 47 8.44 -5.13 -6.14
CA THR A 47 8.96 -6.51 -6.06
C THR A 47 8.88 -7.09 -4.64
N THR A 48 8.84 -6.23 -3.63
CA THR A 48 8.74 -6.59 -2.20
C THR A 48 7.43 -6.08 -1.61
N ARG A 49 6.30 -6.48 -2.21
CA ARG A 49 4.98 -5.99 -1.81
C ARG A 49 4.66 -6.43 -0.37
N LEU A 50 4.22 -5.49 0.46
CA LEU A 50 3.78 -5.75 1.83
C LEU A 50 2.29 -6.11 1.86
N PHE A 51 1.90 -7.15 2.59
CA PHE A 51 0.50 -7.55 2.75
C PHE A 51 -0.03 -7.07 4.09
N ALA A 52 -1.02 -6.17 4.06
CA ALA A 52 -1.54 -5.52 5.26
C ALA A 52 -2.21 -6.53 6.22
N GLU A 53 -2.85 -7.57 5.68
CA GLU A 53 -3.43 -8.65 6.50
C GLU A 53 -2.36 -9.40 7.32
N GLU A 54 -1.19 -9.67 6.73
CA GLU A 54 -0.08 -10.33 7.44
C GLU A 54 0.52 -9.47 8.54
N ILE A 55 0.58 -8.15 8.33
CA ILE A 55 1.07 -7.21 9.32
C ILE A 55 0.11 -7.16 10.50
N LEU A 56 -1.20 -6.99 10.23
CA LEU A 56 -2.24 -6.95 11.27
C LEU A 56 -2.26 -8.23 12.11
N ALA A 57 -2.11 -9.39 11.48
CA ALA A 57 -2.06 -10.68 12.19
C ALA A 57 -0.85 -10.81 13.14
N LYS A 58 0.22 -10.03 12.93
CA LYS A 58 1.43 -10.01 13.75
C LYS A 58 1.46 -8.86 14.76
N MET A 59 0.50 -7.94 14.69
CA MET A 59 0.42 -6.85 15.66
C MET A 59 -0.04 -7.43 17.01
N PRO A 60 0.58 -7.01 18.12
CA PRO A 60 0.03 -7.32 19.43
C PRO A 60 -1.40 -6.74 19.50
N PRO A 61 -2.30 -7.39 20.26
CA PRO A 61 -3.60 -6.79 20.52
C PRO A 61 -3.38 -5.38 21.08
N GLU A 62 -4.15 -4.41 20.60
CA GLU A 62 -4.11 -3.04 21.14
C GLU A 62 -4.34 -3.16 22.65
N GLU A 63 -3.40 -2.63 23.46
CA GLU A 63 -3.66 -2.43 24.87
C GLU A 63 -4.82 -1.43 24.96
N GLU A 64 -6.00 -1.91 25.36
CA GLU A 64 -7.14 -1.06 25.68
C GLU A 64 -6.77 -0.21 26.90
N ASP A 65 -6.39 1.06 26.67
CA ASP A 65 -6.42 2.12 27.70
C ASP A 65 -7.87 2.54 28.01
#